data_AF-A0AAE8JPD0-F1
#
_entry.id   AF-A0AAE8JPD0-F1
#
_cell.length_a   1.000
_cell.length_b   1.000
_cell.length_c   1.000
_cell.angle_alpha   90.00
_cell.angle_beta   90.00
_cell.angle_gamma   90.00
#
_symmetry.space_group_name_H-M   'P 1'
#
loop_
_entity.id
_entity.type
_entity.pdbx_description
1 polymer ?
#
loop_
_entity_poly.entity_id
_entity_poly.type
_entity_poly.pdbx_seq_one_letter_code
_entity_poly.pdbx_strand_id
1 'polypeptide(L)' 'MARAFVCLGDKTSYGIVVLATYTIIFPDGSVEADITHEQGYTRWHFSETTDNINLHILMD' A
#
# COMPACT_ATOMS: atom_id res chain seq x y z
N MET A 1 -8.02 9.02 15.52
CA MET A 1 -7.02 8.08 16.07
C MET A 1 -6.20 7.63 14.89
N ALA A 2 -4.92 7.95 14.88
CA ALA A 2 -4.10 7.79 13.70
C ALA A 2 -3.69 6.33 13.45
N ARG A 3 -3.99 5.74 12.28
CA ARG A 3 -3.54 4.39 11.91
C ARG A 3 -2.53 4.47 10.77
N ALA A 4 -1.34 3.94 11.02
CA ALA A 4 -0.26 3.85 10.05
C ALA A 4 -0.18 2.41 9.54
N PHE A 5 -0.21 2.22 8.21
CA PHE A 5 -0.17 0.90 7.59
C PHE A 5 1.13 0.74 6.80
N VAL A 6 1.81 -0.39 7.01
CA VAL A 6 2.85 -0.89 6.13
C VAL A 6 2.36 -2.22 5.61
N CYS A 7 2.27 -2.35 4.28
CA CYS A 7 2.21 -3.68 3.68
C CYS A 7 3.62 -4.26 3.79
N LEU A 8 3.87 -5.00 4.88
CA LEU A 8 5.03 -5.88 4.93
C LEU A 8 4.74 -6.92 3.87
N GLY A 9 5.66 -7.06 2.90
CA GLY A 9 5.53 -8.08 1.87
C GLY A 9 5.46 -9.44 2.52
N ASP A 10 4.24 -9.89 2.86
CA ASP A 10 4.01 -11.29 3.12
C ASP A 10 4.51 -12.01 1.88
N LYS A 11 5.21 -13.13 2.10
CA LYS A 11 5.51 -14.04 1.00
C LYS A 11 4.17 -14.51 0.46
N THR A 12 3.67 -13.77 -0.52
CA THR A 12 2.65 -14.26 -1.43
C THR A 12 3.21 -15.53 -2.06
N SER A 13 2.38 -16.33 -2.71
CA SER A 13 2.84 -17.45 -3.52
C SER A 13 3.89 -17.04 -4.58
N TYR A 14 4.07 -15.74 -4.81
CA TYR A 14 4.94 -15.10 -5.79
C TYR A 14 6.18 -14.42 -5.19
N GLY A 15 6.39 -14.47 -3.87
CA GLY A 15 7.53 -13.83 -3.20
C GLY A 15 7.28 -12.38 -2.78
N ILE A 16 8.35 -11.63 -2.54
CA ILE A 16 8.31 -10.21 -2.15
C ILE A 16 8.08 -9.36 -3.40
N VAL A 17 7.07 -8.48 -3.36
CA VAL A 17 6.71 -7.63 -4.50
C VAL A 17 7.53 -6.34 -4.49
N VAL A 18 8.62 -6.31 -5.26
CA VAL A 18 9.55 -5.17 -5.35
C VAL A 18 9.32 -4.38 -6.65
N LEU A 19 9.54 -3.07 -6.61
CA LEU A 19 9.44 -2.18 -7.77
C LEU A 19 8.10 -2.28 -8.54
N ALA A 20 7.02 -2.67 -7.86
CA ALA A 20 5.70 -2.81 -8.45
C ALA A 20 4.86 -1.56 -8.24
N THR A 21 4.00 -1.26 -9.21
CA THR A 21 3.07 -0.14 -9.09
C THR A 21 1.94 -0.52 -8.13
N TYR A 22 1.62 0.38 -7.21
CA TYR A 22 0.45 0.24 -6.35
C TYR A 22 -0.39 1.51 -6.36
N THR A 23 -1.67 1.34 -6.03
CA THR A 23 -2.63 2.43 -5.88
C THR A 23 -3.31 2.32 -4.52
N ILE A 24 -3.41 3.44 -3.82
CA ILE A 24 -4.11 3.59 -2.56
C ILE A 24 -5.36 4.42 -2.80
N ILE A 25 -6.48 3.94 -2.26
CA ILE A 25 -7.74 4.67 -2.22
C ILE A 25 -8.04 4.96 -0.75
N PHE A 26 -8.00 6.23 -0.40
CA PHE A 26 -8.31 6.70 0.94
C PHE A 26 -9.83 6.77 1.16
N PRO A 27 -10.28 6.73 2.42
CA PRO A 27 -11.70 6.82 2.74
C PRO A 27 -12.42 8.09 2.26
N ASP A 28 -11.67 9.20 2.11
CA ASP A 28 -12.20 10.46 1.59
C ASP A 28 -12.36 10.46 0.06
N GLY A 29 -12.02 9.34 -0.59
CA GLY A 29 -12.06 9.15 -2.04
C GLY A 29 -10.82 9.65 -2.77
N SER A 30 -9.83 10.21 -2.06
CA SER A 30 -8.55 10.55 -2.68
C SER A 30 -7.76 9.31 -3.07
N VAL A 31 -6.95 9.44 -4.11
CA VAL A 31 -6.21 8.32 -4.71
C VAL A 31 -4.75 8.72 -4.86
N GLU A 32 -3.85 7.83 -4.41
CA GLU A 32 -2.41 7.95 -4.61
C GLU A 32 -1.87 6.74 -5.37
N ALA A 33 -0.89 6.94 -6.23
CA ALA A 33 -0.18 5.87 -6.93
C ALA A 33 1.32 6.04 -6.76
N ASP A 34 2.01 4.93 -6.54
CA ASP A 34 3.45 4.92 -6.25
C ASP A 34 4.03 3.52 -6.49
N ILE A 35 5.33 3.34 -6.26
CA ILE A 35 6.07 2.11 -6.53
C ILE A 35 6.59 1.50 -5.23
N THR A 36 6.52 0.18 -5.07
CA THR A 36 7.09 -0.52 -3.91
C THR A 36 8.62 -0.42 -3.92
N HIS A 37 9.21 -0.30 -2.73
CA HIS A 37 10.67 -0.25 -2.59
C HIS A 37 11.35 -1.51 -3.12
N GLU A 38 12.65 -1.45 -3.39
CA GLU A 38 13.50 -2.61 -3.76
C GLU A 38 13.51 -3.74 -2.72
N GLN A 39 12.98 -3.48 -1.52
CA GLN A 39 12.85 -4.47 -0.44
C GLN A 39 11.37 -4.86 -0.19
N GLY A 40 10.44 -4.36 -1.00
CA GLY A 40 9.03 -4.75 -1.03
C GLY A 40 8.11 -3.99 -0.08
N TYR A 41 8.56 -2.88 0.49
CA TYR A 41 7.74 -2.05 1.37
C TYR A 41 7.09 -0.90 0.60
N THR A 42 5.88 -0.53 0.99
CA THR A 42 5.28 0.76 0.64
C THR A 42 5.82 1.85 1.58
N ARG A 43 5.64 3.12 1.22
CA ARG A 43 5.78 4.22 2.19
C ARG A 43 4.71 4.10 3.29
N TRP A 44 4.91 4.83 4.39
CA TRP A 44 3.89 4.97 5.42
C TRP A 44 2.77 5.86 4.92
N HIS A 45 1.53 5.38 5.07
CA HIS A 45 0.33 6.09 4.67
C HIS A 45 -0.57 6.33 5.87
N PHE A 46 -1.20 7.50 5.88
CA PHE A 46 -1.96 8.00 7.00
C PHE A 46 -3.38 8.41 6.60
N SER A 47 -4.38 7.93 7.33
CA SER A 47 -5.77 8.42 7.22
C SER A 47 -6.18 9.09 8.53
N GLU A 48 -6.79 10.27 8.40
CA GLU A 48 -7.42 10.99 9.51
C GLU A 48 -8.70 10.29 9.99
N THR A 49 -9.27 9.39 9.18
CA THR A 49 -10.50 8.65 9.51
C THR A 49 -10.20 7.26 10.07
N THR A 50 -11.19 6.66 10.74
CA THR A 50 -11.11 5.28 11.24
C THR A 50 -11.45 4.23 10.19
N ASP A 51 -11.84 4.65 9.00
CA ASP A 51 -12.25 3.78 7.90
C ASP A 51 -11.03 3.09 7.26
N ASN A 52 -11.30 2.00 6.53
CA ASN A 52 -10.25 1.21 5.91
C ASN A 52 -9.62 1.94 4.71
N ILE A 53 -8.30 1.95 4.65
CA ILE A 53 -7.55 2.28 3.44
C ILE A 53 -7.51 1.03 2.55
N ASN A 54 -7.84 1.19 1.27
CA ASN A 54 -7.74 0.10 0.31
C ASN A 54 -6.44 0.23 -0.48
N LEU A 55 -5.64 -0.85 -0.52
CA LEU A 55 -4.39 -0.95 -1.27
C LEU A 55 -4.57 -1.96 -2.41
N HIS A 56 -4.24 -1.53 -3.63
CA HIS A 56 -4.24 -2.40 -4.80
C HIS A 56 -2.82 -2.43 -5.39
N ILE A 57 -2.25 -3.63 -5.54
CA ILE A 57 -0.92 -3.82 -6.12
C ILE A 57 -1.10 -4.40 -7.53
N LEU A 58 -0.55 -3.72 -8.52
CA LEU A 58 -0.58 -4.13 -9.92
C LEU A 58 0.72 -4.87 -10.21
N MET A 59 0.59 -6.13 -10.58
CA MET A 59 1.67 -6.99 -11.05
C MET A 59 1.33 -7.43 -12.47
N ASP A 60 2.33 -7.42 -13.36
CA ASP A 60 2.20 -7.98 -14.72
C ASP A 60 2.11 -9.51 -14.71
#